data_AF-A0A9E4CQG8-F1
#
_entry.id   AF-A0A9E4CQG8-F1
#
_cell.length_a   1.000
_cell.length_b   1.000
_cell.length_c   1.000
_cell.angle_alpha   90.00
_cell.angle_beta   90.00
_cell.angle_gamma   90.00
#
_symmetry.space_group_name_H-M   'P 1'
#
loop_
_entity.id
_entity.type
_entity.pdbx_description
1 polymer ?
#
loop_
_entity_poly.entity_id
_entity_poly.type
_entity_poly.pdbx_seq_one_letter_code
_entity_poly.pdbx_strand_id
1 'polypeptide(L)'
;MATDYDFAGARVKGRNPWAVLGLGLLTLGIYILYWWYQVNREVRDASRGQVPVDPWVSVIAVTIGALVVVPPIVSFHQTGRRVQALGRLAGASDTLNMWLYWALWLLTGWGGYIYLQWAQNRTWDAMQATGTPAGEPVHHAGLPGGEERHHRGPQDANGPFI
;
A
#
# COMPACT_ATOMS: atom_id res chain seq x y z
N MET A 1 -20.06 -21.76 -24.33
CA MET A 1 -21.53 -21.81 -24.18
C MET A 1 -21.83 -21.41 -22.73
N ALA A 2 -22.54 -20.30 -22.49
CA ALA A 2 -22.97 -19.95 -21.14
C ALA A 2 -24.18 -20.82 -20.81
N THR A 3 -24.09 -21.62 -19.74
CA THR A 3 -25.23 -22.41 -19.26
C THR A 3 -26.14 -21.49 -18.47
N ASP A 4 -27.36 -21.26 -18.96
CA ASP A 4 -28.38 -20.56 -18.20
C ASP A 4 -29.16 -21.59 -17.37
N TYR A 5 -29.36 -21.31 -16.09
CA TYR A 5 -30.16 -22.11 -15.18
C TYR A 5 -31.43 -21.34 -14.83
N ASP A 6 -32.58 -22.00 -14.83
CA ASP A 6 -33.86 -21.43 -14.39
C ASP A 6 -34.27 -22.05 -13.07
N PHE A 7 -34.27 -21.25 -12.01
CA PHE A 7 -34.75 -21.64 -10.69
C PHE A 7 -36.09 -20.97 -10.45
N ALA A 8 -37.16 -21.64 -10.88
CA ALA A 8 -38.55 -21.28 -10.60
C ALA A 8 -38.83 -19.76 -10.75
N GLY A 9 -38.37 -19.17 -11.87
CA GLY A 9 -38.53 -17.76 -12.20
C GLY A 9 -37.29 -16.88 -12.02
N ALA A 10 -36.20 -17.41 -11.43
CA ALA A 10 -34.92 -16.73 -11.34
C ALA A 10 -33.91 -17.31 -12.35
N ARG A 11 -33.50 -16.50 -13.32
CA ARG A 11 -32.47 -16.87 -14.30
C ARG A 11 -31.08 -16.63 -13.72
N VAL A 12 -30.30 -17.70 -13.58
CA VAL A 12 -28.92 -17.69 -13.08
C VAL A 12 -27.96 -18.00 -14.22
N LYS A 13 -26.90 -17.21 -14.35
CA LYS A 13 -25.96 -17.33 -15.48
C LYS A 13 -24.69 -18.08 -15.08
N GLY A 14 -24.42 -19.20 -15.73
CA GLY A 14 -23.15 -19.91 -15.65
C GLY A 14 -22.01 -19.07 -16.24
N ARG A 15 -21.05 -18.68 -15.39
CA ARG A 15 -19.89 -17.86 -15.77
C ARG A 15 -18.63 -18.72 -15.75
N ASN A 16 -17.79 -18.58 -16.78
CA ASN A 16 -16.47 -19.21 -16.79
C ASN A 16 -15.57 -18.55 -15.74
N PRO A 17 -15.03 -19.28 -14.75
CA PRO A 17 -14.16 -18.73 -13.72
C PRO A 17 -12.95 -17.96 -14.27
N TRP A 18 -12.33 -18.47 -15.35
CA TRP A 18 -11.18 -17.83 -15.99
C TRP A 18 -11.54 -16.52 -16.68
N ALA A 19 -12.73 -16.44 -17.27
CA ALA A 19 -13.21 -15.20 -17.87
C ALA A 19 -13.46 -14.12 -16.80
N VAL A 20 -13.96 -14.52 -15.62
CA VAL A 20 -14.16 -13.59 -14.50
C VAL A 20 -12.83 -13.02 -14.02
N LEU A 21 -11.82 -13.87 -13.84
CA LEU A 21 -10.48 -13.43 -13.46
C LEU A 21 -9.86 -12.52 -14.52
N GLY A 22 -9.94 -12.89 -15.81
CA GLY A 22 -9.41 -12.10 -16.92
C GLY A 22 -10.05 -10.72 -17.03
N LEU A 23 -11.39 -10.64 -16.96
CA LEU A 23 -12.12 -9.37 -16.96
C LEU A 23 -11.83 -8.54 -15.70
N GLY A 24 -11.69 -9.19 -14.56
CA GLY A 24 -11.28 -8.55 -13.31
C GLY A 24 -9.95 -7.82 -13.44
N LEU A 25 -8.93 -8.50 -13.97
CA LEU A 25 -7.61 -7.92 -14.19
C LEU A 25 -7.64 -6.81 -15.25
N LEU A 26 -8.32 -7.05 -16.37
CA LEU A 26 -8.43 -6.08 -17.47
C LEU A 26 -9.08 -4.76 -17.04
N THR A 27 -10.03 -4.83 -16.11
CA THR A 27 -10.76 -3.65 -15.59
C THR A 27 -10.21 -3.13 -14.27
N LEU A 28 -8.98 -3.53 -13.89
CA LEU A 28 -8.34 -3.11 -12.64
C LEU A 28 -9.20 -3.36 -11.39
N GLY A 29 -9.95 -4.46 -11.37
CA GLY A 29 -10.80 -4.89 -10.26
C GLY A 29 -12.23 -4.37 -10.29
N ILE A 30 -12.58 -3.42 -11.17
CA ILE A 30 -13.94 -2.86 -11.24
C ILE A 30 -14.95 -3.94 -11.61
N TYR A 31 -14.63 -4.79 -12.58
CA TYR A 31 -15.50 -5.91 -12.96
C TYR A 31 -15.70 -6.90 -11.81
N ILE A 32 -14.72 -7.07 -10.92
CA ILE A 32 -14.86 -7.96 -9.75
C ILE A 32 -15.97 -7.45 -8.83
N LEU A 33 -16.07 -6.13 -8.60
CA LEU A 33 -17.15 -5.54 -7.79
C LEU A 33 -18.53 -5.75 -8.43
N TYR A 34 -18.63 -5.54 -9.74
CA TYR A 34 -19.86 -5.80 -10.50
C TYR A 34 -20.26 -7.28 -10.44
N TRP A 35 -19.29 -8.18 -10.66
CA TRP A 35 -19.51 -9.61 -10.60
C TRP A 35 -19.93 -10.05 -9.20
N TRP A 36 -19.30 -9.49 -8.16
CA TRP A 36 -19.63 -9.74 -6.76
C TRP A 36 -21.07 -9.39 -6.44
N TYR A 37 -21.53 -8.21 -6.87
CA TYR A 37 -22.93 -7.80 -6.77
C TYR A 37 -23.85 -8.83 -7.43
N GLN A 38 -23.56 -9.20 -8.68
CA GLN A 38 -24.44 -10.06 -9.46
C GLN A 38 -24.58 -11.46 -8.87
N VAL A 39 -23.50 -12.06 -8.39
CA VAL A 39 -23.55 -13.39 -7.75
C VAL A 39 -24.42 -13.36 -6.50
N ASN A 40 -24.25 -12.35 -5.64
CA ASN A 40 -25.08 -12.22 -4.43
C ASN A 40 -26.56 -11.95 -4.77
N ARG A 41 -26.84 -11.16 -5.81
CA ARG A 41 -28.20 -10.92 -6.29
C ARG A 41 -28.86 -12.19 -6.81
N GLU A 42 -28.14 -12.96 -7.62
CA GLU A 42 -28.61 -14.25 -8.14
C GLU A 42 -28.91 -15.25 -7.03
N VAL A 43 -28.08 -15.31 -5.98
CA VAL A 43 -28.34 -16.15 -4.79
C VAL A 43 -29.62 -15.72 -4.08
N ARG A 44 -29.83 -14.42 -3.86
CA ARG A 44 -31.05 -13.89 -3.23
C ARG A 44 -32.29 -14.22 -4.05
N ASP A 45 -32.22 -13.97 -5.35
CA ASP A 45 -33.34 -14.11 -6.28
C ASP A 45 -33.68 -15.61 -6.45
N ALA A 46 -32.68 -16.49 -6.62
CA ALA A 46 -32.86 -17.94 -6.76
C ALA A 46 -33.33 -18.61 -5.45
N SER A 47 -32.89 -18.11 -4.29
CA SER A 47 -33.36 -18.60 -2.99
C SER A 47 -34.72 -18.04 -2.58
N ARG A 48 -35.30 -17.10 -3.35
CA ARG A 48 -36.53 -16.37 -2.99
C ARG A 48 -36.45 -15.77 -1.58
N GLY A 49 -35.26 -15.26 -1.21
CA GLY A 49 -35.01 -14.66 0.09
C GLY A 49 -34.82 -15.65 1.25
N GLN A 50 -34.78 -16.96 1.01
CA GLN A 50 -34.46 -17.95 2.06
C GLN A 50 -32.99 -17.87 2.51
N VAL A 51 -32.09 -17.41 1.62
CA VAL A 51 -30.71 -17.11 1.98
C VAL A 51 -30.61 -15.62 2.30
N PRO A 52 -30.28 -15.23 3.54
CA PRO A 52 -30.15 -13.83 3.92
C PRO A 52 -28.88 -13.24 3.31
N VAL A 53 -29.04 -12.53 2.20
CA VAL A 53 -27.93 -11.85 1.53
C VAL A 53 -28.40 -10.51 0.96
N ASP A 54 -27.68 -9.45 1.32
CA ASP A 54 -27.85 -8.12 0.76
C ASP A 54 -26.70 -7.82 -0.21
N PRO A 55 -26.95 -7.85 -1.54
CA PRO A 55 -25.89 -7.70 -2.54
C PRO A 55 -25.14 -6.38 -2.42
N TRP A 56 -25.83 -5.29 -2.08
CA TRP A 56 -25.23 -3.97 -1.88
C TRP A 56 -24.34 -3.92 -0.65
N VAL A 57 -24.80 -4.48 0.48
CA VAL A 57 -24.00 -4.56 1.71
C VAL A 57 -22.74 -5.38 1.49
N SER A 58 -22.84 -6.50 0.78
CA SER A 58 -21.70 -7.36 0.43
C SER A 58 -20.64 -6.62 -0.39
N VAL A 59 -21.04 -5.83 -1.40
CA VAL A 59 -20.11 -5.01 -2.20
C VAL A 59 -19.44 -3.93 -1.35
N ILE A 60 -20.21 -3.23 -0.51
CA ILE A 60 -19.67 -2.20 0.38
C ILE A 60 -18.67 -2.81 1.35
N ALA A 61 -19.01 -3.95 1.95
CA ALA A 61 -18.14 -4.66 2.88
C ALA A 61 -16.80 -5.06 2.24
N VAL A 62 -16.82 -5.63 1.03
CA VAL A 62 -15.58 -5.98 0.30
C VAL A 62 -14.79 -4.74 -0.09
N THR A 63 -15.46 -3.68 -0.52
CA THR A 63 -14.78 -2.42 -0.93
C THR A 63 -14.11 -1.76 0.26
N ILE A 64 -14.82 -1.59 1.38
CA ILE A 64 -14.26 -1.01 2.61
C ILE A 64 -13.15 -1.93 3.15
N GLY A 65 -13.38 -3.24 3.21
CA GLY A 65 -12.37 -4.21 3.62
C GLY A 65 -11.08 -4.08 2.81
N ALA A 66 -11.17 -3.95 1.48
CA ALA A 66 -10.01 -3.74 0.62
C ALA A 66 -9.31 -2.40 0.93
N LEU A 67 -10.05 -1.32 1.14
CA LEU A 67 -9.49 -0.03 1.52
C LEU A 67 -8.82 -0.03 2.90
N VAL A 68 -9.21 -0.93 3.81
CA VAL A 68 -8.55 -1.08 5.11
C VAL A 68 -7.31 -1.99 5.02
N VAL A 69 -7.36 -3.05 4.20
CA VAL A 69 -6.30 -4.07 4.16
C VAL A 69 -5.15 -3.70 3.22
N VAL A 70 -5.45 -3.11 2.05
CA VAL A 70 -4.43 -2.81 1.03
C VAL A 70 -3.42 -1.74 1.49
N PRO A 71 -3.83 -0.59 2.08
CA PRO A 71 -2.87 0.45 2.44
C PRO A 71 -1.80 0.02 3.46
N PRO A 72 -2.11 -0.75 4.53
CA PRO A 72 -1.10 -1.31 5.41
C PRO A 72 -0.07 -2.19 4.70
N ILE A 73 -0.51 -3.09 3.81
CA ILE A 73 0.40 -3.97 3.05
C ILE A 73 1.36 -3.14 2.19
N VAL A 74 0.86 -2.11 1.52
CA VAL A 74 1.69 -1.17 0.75
C VAL A 74 2.68 -0.45 1.67
N SER A 75 2.23 0.04 2.83
CA SER A 75 3.09 0.71 3.81
C SER A 75 4.23 -0.18 4.30
N PHE A 76 3.95 -1.46 4.56
CA PHE A 76 4.95 -2.46 4.95
C PHE A 76 5.98 -2.71 3.85
N HIS A 77 5.53 -2.89 2.61
CA HIS A 77 6.41 -3.02 1.46
C HIS A 77 7.34 -1.80 1.30
N GLN A 78 6.79 -0.60 1.40
CA GLN A 78 7.55 0.63 1.29
C GLN A 78 8.54 0.80 2.45
N THR A 79 8.20 0.33 3.65
CA THR A 79 9.10 0.34 4.81
C THR A 79 10.30 -0.58 4.58
N GLY A 80 10.09 -1.80 4.09
CA GLY A 80 11.20 -2.68 3.70
C GLY A 80 12.10 -2.07 2.62
N ARG A 81 11.52 -1.35 1.64
CA ARG A 81 12.29 -0.62 0.63
C ARG A 81 13.12 0.53 1.20
N ARG A 82 12.60 1.24 2.20
CA ARG A 82 13.36 2.29 2.91
C ARG A 82 14.57 1.66 3.62
N VAL A 83 14.39 0.56 4.34
CA VAL A 83 15.51 -0.15 5.00
C VAL A 83 16.55 -0.63 3.99
N GLN A 84 16.16 -1.19 2.84
CA GLN A 84 17.11 -1.53 1.78
C GLN A 84 17.85 -0.32 1.22
N ALA A 85 17.16 0.81 1.03
CA ALA A 85 17.80 2.04 0.55
C ALA A 85 18.83 2.55 1.56
N LEU A 86 18.50 2.52 2.86
CA LEU A 86 19.44 2.82 3.93
C LEU A 86 20.64 1.87 3.92
N GLY A 87 20.41 0.56 3.80
CA GLY A 87 21.48 -0.42 3.70
C GLY A 87 22.43 -0.14 2.54
N ARG A 88 21.92 0.26 1.36
CA ARG A 88 22.76 0.65 0.22
C ARG A 88 23.62 1.89 0.52
N LEU A 89 23.05 2.90 1.19
CA LEU A 89 23.81 4.09 1.60
C LEU A 89 24.92 3.74 2.60
N ALA A 90 24.67 2.77 3.48
CA ALA A 90 25.64 2.28 4.46
C ALA A 90 26.68 1.30 3.87
N GLY A 91 26.67 1.04 2.57
CA GLY A 91 27.50 0.00 1.94
C GLY A 91 27.13 -1.44 2.33
N ALA A 92 26.00 -1.64 3.00
CA ALA A 92 25.48 -2.92 3.49
C ALA A 92 24.18 -3.29 2.76
N SER A 93 24.27 -3.47 1.44
CA SER A 93 23.13 -3.68 0.54
C SER A 93 22.35 -4.99 0.77
N ASP A 94 22.91 -5.94 1.53
CA ASP A 94 22.33 -7.27 1.77
C ASP A 94 21.66 -7.41 3.16
N THR A 95 21.29 -6.28 3.78
CA THR A 95 20.72 -6.26 5.13
C THR A 95 19.27 -6.73 5.19
N LEU A 96 18.47 -6.53 4.13
CA LEU A 96 17.08 -6.96 4.07
C LEU A 96 16.76 -7.66 2.74
N ASN A 97 16.39 -8.94 2.83
CA ASN A 97 15.82 -9.70 1.71
C ASN A 97 14.28 -9.59 1.73
N MET A 98 13.70 -8.97 0.70
CA MET A 98 12.25 -8.72 0.63
C MET A 98 11.42 -10.00 0.55
N TRP A 99 11.92 -11.02 -0.15
CA TRP A 99 11.21 -12.30 -0.27
C TRP A 99 11.16 -13.03 1.07
N LEU A 100 12.28 -13.05 1.81
CA LEU A 100 12.32 -13.62 3.14
C LEU A 100 11.40 -12.87 4.12
N TYR A 101 11.39 -11.53 4.06
CA TYR A 101 10.47 -10.71 4.85
C TYR A 101 9.00 -11.12 4.64
N TRP A 102 8.55 -11.21 3.38
CA TRP A 102 7.17 -11.60 3.07
C TRP A 102 6.89 -13.06 3.39
N ALA A 103 7.84 -13.97 3.18
CA ALA A 103 7.69 -15.37 3.55
C ALA A 103 7.48 -15.52 5.06
N LEU A 104 8.29 -14.83 5.88
CA LEU A 104 8.13 -14.84 7.34
C LEU A 104 6.83 -14.19 7.79
N TRP A 105 6.42 -13.08 7.17
CA TRP A 105 5.13 -12.45 7.46
C TRP A 105 3.94 -13.36 7.12
N LEU A 106 3.95 -14.03 5.95
CA LEU A 106 2.87 -14.94 5.55
C LEU A 106 2.81 -16.22 6.38
N LEU A 107 3.96 -16.81 6.73
CA LEU A 107 4.01 -18.10 7.44
C LEU A 107 3.77 -17.95 8.94
N THR A 108 4.11 -16.81 9.53
CA THR A 108 4.10 -16.65 11.00
C THR A 108 3.34 -15.42 11.48
N GLY A 109 2.99 -14.48 10.60
CA GLY A 109 2.45 -13.16 10.97
C GLY A 109 3.53 -12.23 11.55
N TRP A 110 4.11 -12.62 12.68
CA TRP A 110 5.05 -11.78 13.45
C TRP A 110 6.50 -11.84 12.97
N GLY A 111 6.94 -12.95 12.37
CA GLY A 111 8.33 -13.15 11.95
C GLY A 111 8.81 -12.08 10.96
N GLY A 112 7.92 -11.57 10.11
CA GLY A 112 8.23 -10.44 9.22
C GLY A 112 8.64 -9.18 9.99
N TYR A 113 7.91 -8.83 11.06
CA TYR A 113 8.25 -7.65 11.88
C TYR A 113 9.58 -7.83 12.62
N ILE A 114 9.81 -9.02 13.18
CA ILE A 114 11.07 -9.34 13.87
C ILE A 114 12.24 -9.24 12.90
N TYR A 115 12.11 -9.83 11.71
CA TYR A 115 13.15 -9.80 10.69
C TYR A 115 13.41 -8.37 10.16
N LEU A 116 12.36 -7.59 9.94
CA LEU A 116 12.48 -6.19 9.54
C LEU A 116 13.22 -5.37 10.59
N GLN A 117 12.90 -5.54 11.88
CA GLN A 117 13.59 -4.87 12.98
C GLN A 117 15.06 -5.32 13.06
N TRP A 118 15.34 -6.62 12.93
CA TRP A 118 16.70 -7.15 12.92
C TRP A 118 17.53 -6.55 11.78
N ALA A 119 16.97 -6.51 10.56
CA ALA A 119 17.62 -5.94 9.39
C ALA A 119 17.90 -4.45 9.58
N GLN A 120 16.94 -3.73 10.16
CA GLN A 120 17.09 -2.32 10.49
C GLN A 120 18.20 -2.08 11.52
N ASN A 121 18.28 -2.87 12.58
CA ASN A 121 19.38 -2.77 13.55
C ASN A 121 20.74 -3.01 12.88
N ARG A 122 20.82 -4.01 12.01
CA ARG A 122 22.05 -4.29 11.25
C ARG A 122 22.44 -3.14 10.30
N THR A 123 21.46 -2.43 9.73
CA THR A 123 21.76 -1.21 8.96
C THR A 123 22.30 -0.08 9.85
N TRP A 124 21.81 0.05 11.08
CA TRP A 124 22.34 1.01 12.05
C TRP A 124 23.78 0.72 12.43
N ASP A 125 24.10 -0.55 12.69
CA ASP A 125 25.47 -0.97 13.00
C ASP A 125 26.42 -0.67 11.82
N ALA A 126 25.98 -0.92 10.58
CA ALA A 126 26.76 -0.64 9.38
C ALA A 126 26.98 0.87 9.14
N MET A 127 25.96 1.70 9.38
CA MET A 127 26.08 3.16 9.29
C MET A 127 27.07 3.70 10.32
N GLN A 128 27.02 3.19 11.56
CA GLN A 128 27.93 3.56 12.61
C GLN A 128 29.38 3.18 12.27
N ALA A 129 29.60 1.97 11.74
CA ALA A 129 30.93 1.49 11.36
C ALA A 129 31.55 2.27 10.19
N THR A 130 30.74 2.75 9.24
CA THR A 130 31.20 3.55 8.10
C THR A 130 31.41 5.03 8.46
N GLY A 131 31.06 5.45 9.68
CA GLY A 131 31.12 6.85 10.09
C GLY A 131 30.18 7.75 9.28
N THR A 132 29.19 7.16 8.59
CA THR A 132 28.19 7.90 7.83
C THR A 132 27.36 8.71 8.83
N PRO A 133 27.45 10.05 8.85
CA PRO A 133 26.62 10.85 9.76
C PRO A 133 25.16 10.57 9.45
N ALA A 134 24.30 10.52 10.48
CA ALA A 134 22.86 10.66 10.25
C ALA A 134 22.67 11.93 9.42
N GLY A 135 22.32 11.75 8.14
CA GLY A 135 22.66 12.71 7.09
C GLY A 135 22.28 14.14 7.46
N GLU A 136 23.16 15.08 7.12
CA GLU A 136 22.81 16.48 7.01
C GLU A 136 21.51 16.56 6.20
N PRO A 137 20.48 17.28 6.67
CA PRO A 137 19.18 17.30 6.00
C PRO A 137 19.42 17.64 4.53
N VAL A 138 18.80 16.88 3.63
CA VAL A 138 18.80 17.20 2.20
C VAL A 138 18.20 18.60 2.08
N HIS A 139 19.05 19.63 2.05
CA HIS A 139 18.65 20.95 1.60
C HIS A 139 18.09 20.69 0.20
N HIS A 140 16.82 21.01 0.00
CA HIS A 140 16.19 20.97 -1.32
C HIS A 140 16.84 22.04 -2.21
N ALA A 141 18.10 21.82 -2.59
CA ALA A 141 18.86 22.64 -3.52
C ALA A 141 18.31 22.31 -4.92
N GLY A 142 17.29 23.06 -5.35
CA GLY A 142 16.74 22.86 -6.69
C GLY A 142 15.36 23.43 -7.00
N LEU A 143 14.86 24.45 -6.30
CA LEU A 143 13.88 25.34 -6.92
C LEU A 143 14.59 26.64 -7.32
N PRO A 144 14.82 26.88 -8.63
CA PRO A 144 15.20 28.22 -9.08
C PRO A 144 13.94 29.09 -8.97
N GLY A 145 13.82 29.83 -7.88
CA GLY A 145 12.68 30.74 -7.68
C GLY A 145 12.17 30.81 -6.26
N GLY A 146 13.05 31.08 -5.30
CA GLY A 146 12.68 31.59 -3.99
C GLY A 146 13.54 32.81 -3.76
N GLU A 147 13.18 33.91 -4.41
CA GLU A 147 13.83 35.21 -4.26
C GLU A 147 14.18 35.47 -2.78
N GLU A 148 15.45 35.82 -2.58
CA GLU A 148 15.92 36.60 -1.46
C GLU A 148 15.11 37.91 -1.38
N ARG A 149 13.89 37.86 -0.83
CA ARG A 149 13.19 39.07 -0.42
C ARG A 149 13.70 39.48 0.96
N HIS A 150 14.79 40.24 0.90
CA HIS A 150 14.89 41.55 1.52
C HIS A 150 14.10 41.73 2.84
N HIS A 151 14.73 41.37 3.95
CA HIS A 151 14.63 42.15 5.18
C HIS A 151 16.00 42.72 5.52
N ARG A 152 16.48 43.61 4.65
CA ARG A 152 17.53 44.58 4.97
C ARG A 152 16.91 45.97 4.94
N GLY A 153 16.95 46.64 6.08
CA GLY A 153 16.77 48.09 6.21
C GLY A 153 16.39 48.50 7.63
N PRO A 154 17.01 49.55 8.22
CA PRO A 154 18.31 50.16 7.93
C PRO A 154 19.22 50.22 9.18
N GLN A 155 20.48 49.79 9.04
CA GLN A 155 21.60 50.59 9.58
C GLN A 155 21.53 51.89 8.73
N ASP A 156 21.66 53.13 9.21
CA ASP A 156 22.59 53.67 10.19
C ASP A 156 22.12 55.11 10.52
N ALA A 157 22.24 55.55 11.78
CA ALA A 157 22.42 56.96 12.12
C ALA A 157 22.88 57.13 13.59
N ASN A 158 24.17 57.49 13.75
CA ASN A 158 24.73 58.41 14.77
C ASN A 158 24.51 58.06 16.26
N GLY A 159 25.50 57.88 17.14
CA GLY A 159 26.93 58.19 17.23
C GLY A 159 27.34 57.92 18.70
N PRO A 160 28.63 58.01 19.08
CA PRO A 160 29.11 57.47 20.36
C PRO A 160 29.11 58.54 21.45
N PHE A 161 28.51 58.30 22.63
CA PHE A 161 28.89 58.99 23.87
C PHE A 161 28.47 58.20 25.12
N ILE A 162 29.53 57.78 25.85
CA ILE A 162 29.64 57.44 27.28
C ILE A 162 28.95 56.16 27.77
#